data_AF-A0A961DKE3-F1
#
_entry.id   AF-A0A961DKE3-F1
#
_cell.length_a   1.000
_cell.length_b   1.000
_cell.length_c   1.000
_cell.angle_alpha   90.00
_cell.angle_beta   90.00
_cell.angle_gamma   90.00
#
_symmetry.space_group_name_H-M   'P 1'
#
loop_
_entity.id
_entity.type
_entity.pdbx_description
1 polymer ?
#
loop_
_entity_poly.entity_id
_entity_poly.type
_entity_poly.pdbx_seq_one_letter_code
_entity_poly.pdbx_strand_id
1 'polypeptide(L)'
;MAPSTATLAGQLLGRYSAAGSRPPARRDGLRMVRFRVFEDEAERFQINRAYLVGADDIPMAGHVDREGDHIVGNPTSSGSIGLVLRADLRGLAAATGHDDDVPHVGKLTLQTCLLPVRQTSYLLSLELARHRIMLFLNKLEDWQLFDLPPEHPALQRIARAQELFTEALVCPRNDAGELGRQAHDLALTALAFAVDAGEMLAIASAERQLPERLSGRAYAEATEAFVAAQGEAPPAGAPIVVQNGVGVTMPGRAPMSCAVSPLAFNDTLKNAVREASDELVVPMNWTDLEPSEGEYSFAATDRWIEWAVREARLPVVSGPVVDFAPKSVPEWLYIWEND
;
A
#
# COMPACT_ATOMS: atom_id res chain seq x y z
N MET A 1 16.44 22.33 75.34
CA MET A 1 15.61 23.16 74.44
C MET A 1 15.53 22.43 73.10
N ALA A 2 14.31 22.08 72.67
CA ALA A 2 13.90 21.40 71.42
C ALA A 2 14.48 19.98 71.14
N PRO A 3 13.64 18.92 71.08
CA PRO A 3 14.09 17.56 70.76
C PRO A 3 13.65 17.03 69.37
N SER A 4 14.46 16.08 68.87
CA SER A 4 14.09 14.87 68.10
C SER A 4 13.86 14.93 66.58
N THR A 5 14.85 14.45 65.82
CA THR A 5 14.69 13.83 64.50
C THR A 5 15.54 12.56 64.39
N ALA A 6 14.97 11.43 64.81
CA ALA A 6 15.40 10.09 64.44
C ALA A 6 14.18 9.16 64.47
N THR A 7 14.19 8.11 63.63
CA THR A 7 13.15 7.05 63.47
C THR A 7 12.04 7.47 62.49
N LEU A 8 11.79 6.82 61.34
CA LEU A 8 11.52 5.39 61.15
C LEU A 8 11.97 4.91 59.75
N ALA A 9 12.90 3.97 59.72
CA ALA A 9 13.02 2.99 58.67
C ALA A 9 12.62 1.63 59.28
N GLY A 10 11.77 0.88 58.58
CA GLY A 10 11.50 -0.53 58.86
C GLY A 10 10.38 -0.80 59.85
N GLN A 11 9.16 -0.95 59.33
CA GLN A 11 8.17 -1.93 59.79
C GLN A 11 6.94 -1.86 58.90
N LEU A 12 6.71 -2.90 58.09
CA LEU A 12 5.42 -3.52 57.73
C LEU A 12 5.51 -4.24 56.38
N LEU A 13 6.25 -5.36 56.40
CA LEU A 13 5.90 -6.52 55.58
C LEU A 13 4.65 -7.16 56.20
N GLY A 14 3.61 -7.34 55.40
CA GLY A 14 2.53 -8.30 55.67
C GLY A 14 1.12 -7.70 55.73
N ARG A 15 0.40 -7.81 54.61
CA ARG A 15 -0.85 -8.60 54.48
C ARG A 15 -1.51 -8.31 53.12
N TYR A 16 -1.30 -9.22 52.17
CA TYR A 16 -2.18 -9.41 51.03
C TYR A 16 -3.47 -10.08 51.52
N SER A 17 -4.63 -9.46 51.28
CA SER A 17 -5.92 -10.14 51.18
C SER A 17 -6.79 -9.38 50.20
N ALA A 18 -7.30 -10.10 49.20
CA ALA A 18 -8.12 -9.60 48.11
C ALA A 18 -9.51 -9.15 48.60
N ALA A 19 -9.98 -8.00 48.10
CA ALA A 19 -11.39 -7.67 47.94
C ALA A 19 -11.49 -6.63 46.81
N GLY A 20 -12.35 -6.92 45.84
CA GLY A 20 -12.34 -6.27 44.54
C GLY A 20 -12.82 -4.82 44.54
N SER A 21 -12.16 -4.03 43.71
CA SER A 21 -12.72 -2.84 43.09
C SER A 21 -12.14 -2.78 41.67
N ARG A 22 -12.97 -3.19 40.71
CA ARG A 22 -12.72 -3.02 39.28
C ARG A 22 -12.46 -1.53 39.06
N PRO A 23 -11.34 -1.11 38.46
CA PRO A 23 -11.12 0.31 38.20
C PRO A 23 -12.27 0.84 37.32
N PRO A 24 -12.75 2.07 37.55
CA PRO A 24 -13.85 2.62 36.77
C PRO A 24 -13.44 2.66 35.30
N ALA A 25 -14.35 2.22 34.42
CA ALA A 25 -14.16 2.26 32.97
C ALA A 25 -13.71 3.67 32.55
N ARG A 26 -12.51 3.77 31.99
CA ARG A 26 -11.95 5.03 31.49
C ARG A 26 -12.91 5.63 30.46
N ARG A 27 -13.14 6.93 30.55
CA ARG A 27 -13.81 7.78 29.54
C ARG A 27 -13.04 7.87 28.19
N ASP A 28 -12.25 6.85 27.83
CA ASP A 28 -11.45 6.77 26.60
C ASP A 28 -12.25 6.18 25.41
N GLY A 29 -13.49 5.71 25.64
CA GLY A 29 -14.34 5.04 24.64
C GLY A 29 -14.73 5.84 23.40
N LEU A 30 -14.61 7.18 23.44
CA LEU A 30 -15.09 8.09 22.39
C LEU A 30 -14.01 8.56 21.41
N ARG A 31 -12.83 7.93 21.42
CA ARG A 31 -11.76 8.18 20.43
C ARG A 31 -11.51 7.01 19.49
N MET A 32 -12.09 5.85 19.76
CA MET A 32 -11.78 4.62 19.06
C MET A 32 -12.77 4.35 17.93
N VAL A 33 -12.28 3.90 16.79
CA VAL A 33 -13.15 3.35 15.73
C VAL A 33 -13.09 1.83 15.80
N ARG A 34 -14.26 1.20 15.90
CA ARG A 34 -14.40 -0.24 16.07
C ARG A 34 -14.96 -0.84 14.79
N PHE A 35 -14.33 -1.92 14.32
CA PHE A 35 -14.71 -2.65 13.13
C PHE A 35 -15.02 -4.09 13.50
N ARG A 36 -16.27 -4.50 13.32
CA ARG A 36 -16.69 -5.89 13.49
C ARG A 36 -16.14 -6.76 12.38
N VAL A 37 -15.63 -7.93 12.75
CA VAL A 37 -15.18 -9.03 11.89
C VAL A 37 -15.74 -10.35 12.40
N PHE A 38 -15.80 -11.36 11.54
CA PHE A 38 -16.27 -12.69 11.92
C PHE A 38 -15.06 -13.60 12.19
N GLU A 39 -15.19 -14.52 13.14
CA GLU A 39 -14.06 -15.28 13.68
C GLU A 39 -13.44 -16.22 12.65
N ASP A 40 -14.27 -16.85 11.83
CA ASP A 40 -13.91 -17.68 10.68
C ASP A 40 -13.16 -16.91 9.58
N GLU A 41 -13.34 -15.59 9.53
CA GLU A 41 -12.78 -14.70 8.52
C GLU A 41 -11.68 -13.78 9.09
N ALA A 42 -11.33 -13.94 10.36
CA ALA A 42 -10.40 -13.06 11.07
C ALA A 42 -8.98 -13.12 10.49
N GLU A 43 -8.51 -14.31 10.13
CA GLU A 43 -7.17 -14.51 9.55
C GLU A 43 -7.03 -13.87 8.17
N ARG A 44 -8.16 -13.62 7.50
CA ARG A 44 -8.19 -12.91 6.22
C ARG A 44 -7.65 -11.50 6.35
N PHE A 45 -7.84 -10.86 7.51
CA PHE A 45 -7.46 -9.48 7.78
C PHE A 45 -6.20 -9.43 8.65
N GLN A 46 -5.06 -9.13 8.05
CA GLN A 46 -3.75 -9.15 8.72
C GLN A 46 -3.52 -7.88 9.55
N ILE A 47 -3.83 -7.97 10.85
CA ILE A 47 -3.72 -6.85 11.80
C ILE A 47 -2.27 -6.44 12.06
N ASN A 48 -1.32 -7.38 11.99
CA ASN A 48 0.11 -7.13 12.24
C ASN A 48 0.76 -6.11 11.28
N ARG A 49 0.07 -5.75 10.19
CA ARG A 49 0.50 -4.75 9.20
C ARG A 49 -0.54 -3.64 9.02
N ALA A 50 -1.49 -3.53 9.95
CA ALA A 50 -2.53 -2.52 9.89
C ALA A 50 -2.04 -1.19 10.45
N TYR A 51 -2.50 -0.08 9.86
CA TYR A 51 -2.20 1.27 10.30
C TYR A 51 -3.38 2.20 10.01
N LEU A 52 -3.33 3.40 10.60
CA LEU A 52 -4.39 4.40 10.47
C LEU A 52 -3.96 5.51 9.51
N VAL A 53 -4.91 6.05 8.75
CA VAL A 53 -4.72 7.18 7.84
C VAL A 53 -5.76 8.27 8.10
N GLY A 54 -5.36 9.51 7.86
CA GLY A 54 -6.21 10.70 7.90
C GLY A 54 -6.58 11.19 6.51
N ALA A 55 -6.89 12.48 6.41
CA ALA A 55 -7.08 13.15 5.13
C ALA A 55 -5.86 12.95 4.20
N ASP A 56 -6.13 12.86 2.90
CA ASP A 56 -5.11 12.69 1.85
C ASP A 56 -4.19 11.48 2.05
N ASP A 57 -4.72 10.41 2.68
CA ASP A 57 -4.01 9.17 3.00
C ASP A 57 -2.76 9.36 3.87
N ILE A 58 -2.68 10.49 4.60
CA ILE A 58 -1.56 10.81 5.48
C ILE A 58 -1.57 9.82 6.67
N PRO A 59 -0.47 9.07 6.90
CA PRO A 59 -0.38 8.16 8.03
C PRO A 59 -0.59 8.89 9.37
N MET A 60 -1.42 8.30 10.24
CA MET A 60 -1.72 8.83 11.55
C MET A 60 -1.05 8.01 12.65
N ALA A 61 -0.52 8.70 13.67
CA ALA A 61 -0.01 8.04 14.86
C ALA A 61 -1.15 7.36 15.64
N GLY A 62 -0.99 6.08 15.94
CA GLY A 62 -1.96 5.29 16.69
C GLY A 62 -1.62 3.81 16.69
N HIS A 63 -2.50 3.02 17.29
CA HIS A 63 -2.39 1.57 17.34
C HIS A 63 -3.63 0.91 16.75
N VAL A 64 -3.46 -0.29 16.21
CA VAL A 64 -4.56 -1.13 15.74
C VAL A 64 -4.49 -2.44 16.50
N ASP A 65 -5.54 -2.71 17.28
CA ASP A 65 -5.61 -3.85 18.18
C ASP A 65 -6.76 -4.77 17.81
N ARG A 66 -6.65 -6.05 18.21
CA ARG A 66 -7.76 -7.01 18.14
C ARG A 66 -8.42 -7.16 19.50
N GLU A 67 -9.72 -6.94 19.54
CA GLU A 67 -10.55 -7.14 20.74
C GLU A 67 -11.70 -8.11 20.40
N GLY A 68 -11.47 -9.41 20.56
CA GLY A 68 -12.49 -10.43 20.24
C GLY A 68 -12.84 -10.45 18.76
N ASP A 69 -14.11 -10.23 18.43
CA ASP A 69 -14.67 -10.10 17.08
C ASP A 69 -14.55 -8.68 16.51
N HIS A 70 -13.71 -7.83 17.11
CA HIS A 70 -13.48 -6.46 16.67
C HIS A 70 -12.00 -6.18 16.38
N ILE A 71 -11.78 -5.34 15.36
CA ILE A 71 -10.54 -4.61 15.14
C ILE A 71 -10.77 -3.18 15.61
N VAL A 72 -9.88 -2.66 16.45
CA VAL A 72 -10.02 -1.36 17.10
C VAL A 72 -8.88 -0.45 16.67
N GLY A 73 -9.22 0.65 16.02
CA GLY A 73 -8.29 1.72 15.69
C GLY A 73 -8.24 2.75 16.82
N ASN A 74 -7.05 2.94 17.39
CA ASN A 74 -6.74 3.84 18.50
C ASN A 74 -5.89 5.02 18.01
N PRO A 75 -6.49 6.07 17.42
CA PRO A 75 -5.74 7.23 16.96
C PRO A 75 -5.28 8.10 18.14
N THR A 76 -4.10 8.71 18.01
CA THR A 76 -3.54 9.63 19.02
C THR A 76 -4.25 10.98 19.00
N SER A 77 -4.74 11.39 17.83
CA SER A 77 -5.49 12.64 17.60
C SER A 77 -6.96 12.35 17.27
N SER A 78 -7.82 13.35 17.49
CA SER A 78 -9.24 13.27 17.15
C SER A 78 -9.48 13.56 15.67
N GLY A 79 -10.34 12.77 15.02
CA GLY A 79 -10.75 12.99 13.63
C GLY A 79 -11.41 11.75 13.05
N SER A 80 -11.90 11.88 11.82
CA SER A 80 -12.27 10.70 11.02
C SER A 80 -11.01 9.97 10.59
N ILE A 81 -11.01 8.64 10.68
CA ILE A 81 -9.84 7.82 10.35
C ILE A 81 -10.19 6.74 9.33
N GLY A 82 -9.24 6.43 8.47
CA GLY A 82 -9.24 5.24 7.63
C GLY A 82 -8.40 4.16 8.29
N LEU A 83 -8.87 2.91 8.21
CA LEU A 83 -8.09 1.73 8.56
C LEU A 83 -7.49 1.14 7.29
N VAL A 84 -6.17 0.98 7.27
CA VAL A 84 -5.45 0.28 6.20
C VAL A 84 -4.93 -1.04 6.73
N LEU A 85 -5.14 -2.13 6.00
CA LEU A 85 -4.65 -3.47 6.35
C LEU A 85 -4.46 -4.34 5.10
N ARG A 86 -3.76 -5.47 5.26
CA ARG A 86 -3.71 -6.49 4.20
C ARG A 86 -4.87 -7.46 4.35
N ALA A 87 -5.56 -7.71 3.25
CA ALA A 87 -6.65 -8.70 3.16
C ALA A 87 -6.29 -9.81 2.16
N ASP A 88 -6.57 -11.07 2.49
CA ASP A 88 -6.44 -12.21 1.57
C ASP A 88 -7.78 -12.57 0.94
N LEU A 89 -8.07 -12.09 -0.27
CA LEU A 89 -9.38 -12.31 -0.88
C LEU A 89 -9.48 -13.62 -1.67
N ARG A 90 -8.52 -14.54 -1.51
CA ARG A 90 -8.53 -15.86 -2.17
C ARG A 90 -9.62 -16.77 -1.63
N GLY A 91 -10.19 -17.58 -2.53
CA GLY A 91 -11.20 -18.58 -2.17
C GLY A 91 -12.53 -17.99 -1.70
N LEU A 92 -12.78 -16.70 -1.97
CA LEU A 92 -14.01 -16.02 -1.54
C LEU A 92 -15.28 -16.68 -2.06
N ALA A 93 -15.28 -17.16 -3.31
CA ALA A 93 -16.41 -17.87 -3.91
C ALA A 93 -16.94 -19.00 -3.01
N ALA A 94 -16.01 -19.87 -2.57
CA ALA A 94 -16.30 -20.97 -1.67
C ALA A 94 -16.72 -20.51 -0.26
N ALA A 95 -16.12 -19.42 0.25
CA ALA A 95 -16.40 -18.89 1.58
C ALA A 95 -17.78 -18.23 1.68
N THR A 96 -18.22 -17.53 0.64
CA THR A 96 -19.52 -16.82 0.63
C THR A 96 -20.65 -17.64 0.02
N GLY A 97 -20.39 -18.86 -0.44
CA GLY A 97 -21.39 -19.74 -1.08
C GLY A 97 -21.87 -19.25 -2.46
N HIS A 98 -21.03 -18.50 -3.18
CA HIS A 98 -21.32 -17.96 -4.51
C HIS A 98 -20.34 -18.60 -5.52
N ASP A 99 -20.76 -19.63 -6.25
CA ASP A 99 -19.78 -20.57 -6.81
C ASP A 99 -19.11 -20.17 -8.15
N ASP A 100 -19.70 -19.32 -9.02
CA ASP A 100 -19.15 -19.18 -10.38
C ASP A 100 -18.77 -17.75 -10.86
N ASP A 101 -19.33 -16.67 -10.31
CA ASP A 101 -19.06 -15.30 -10.83
C ASP A 101 -18.16 -14.44 -9.93
N VAL A 102 -17.83 -14.91 -8.71
CA VAL A 102 -16.98 -14.12 -7.81
C VAL A 102 -15.54 -14.11 -8.35
N PRO A 103 -14.96 -12.92 -8.59
CA PRO A 103 -13.60 -12.83 -9.15
C PRO A 103 -12.56 -13.47 -8.22
N HIS A 104 -11.54 -14.08 -8.84
CA HIS A 104 -10.39 -14.56 -8.10
C HIS A 104 -9.45 -13.39 -7.73
N VAL A 105 -9.52 -12.96 -6.48
CA VAL A 105 -8.70 -11.84 -5.98
C VAL A 105 -7.59 -12.34 -5.07
N GLY A 106 -6.41 -11.73 -5.18
CA GLY A 106 -5.22 -12.08 -4.40
C GLY A 106 -5.17 -11.48 -3.00
N LYS A 107 -3.94 -11.36 -2.47
CA LYS A 107 -3.65 -10.62 -1.24
C LYS A 107 -3.37 -9.16 -1.58
N LEU A 108 -4.14 -8.24 -1.02
CA LEU A 108 -4.06 -6.82 -1.33
C LEU A 108 -4.00 -5.99 -0.04
N THR A 109 -3.39 -4.81 -0.13
CA THR A 109 -3.58 -3.77 0.88
C THR A 109 -4.86 -3.02 0.56
N LEU A 110 -5.78 -3.00 1.51
CA LEU A 110 -7.08 -2.36 1.40
C LEU A 110 -7.23 -1.30 2.48
N GLN A 111 -8.09 -0.33 2.19
CA GLN A 111 -8.36 0.81 3.05
C GLN A 111 -9.88 0.99 3.19
N THR A 112 -10.34 1.48 4.33
CA THR A 112 -11.71 1.96 4.54
C THR A 112 -11.83 3.44 4.19
N CYS A 113 -13.06 3.96 4.03
CA CYS A 113 -13.26 5.41 4.00
C CYS A 113 -12.78 6.04 5.33
N LEU A 114 -12.67 7.37 5.35
CA LEU A 114 -12.48 8.10 6.61
C LEU A 114 -13.78 8.06 7.41
N LEU A 115 -13.74 7.40 8.56
CA LEU A 115 -14.92 7.13 9.37
C LEU A 115 -14.88 7.94 10.66
N PRO A 116 -15.97 8.66 10.99
CA PRO A 116 -16.06 9.37 12.25
C PRO A 116 -16.14 8.38 13.41
N VAL A 117 -15.68 8.81 14.58
CA VAL A 117 -15.86 8.01 15.80
C VAL A 117 -17.34 7.96 16.17
N ARG A 118 -17.85 6.74 16.41
CA ARG A 118 -19.22 6.51 16.88
C ARG A 118 -19.28 5.32 17.84
N GLN A 119 -20.39 5.20 18.55
CA GLN A 119 -20.60 4.14 19.55
C GLN A 119 -20.79 2.76 18.91
N THR A 120 -21.49 2.68 17.78
CA THR A 120 -21.75 1.41 17.09
C THR A 120 -20.59 1.03 16.18
N SER A 121 -20.19 -0.24 16.21
CA SER A 121 -19.13 -0.74 15.34
C SER A 121 -19.48 -0.59 13.86
N TYR A 122 -18.48 -0.38 13.03
CA TYR A 122 -18.58 -0.52 11.58
C TYR A 122 -18.44 -1.98 11.18
N LEU A 123 -19.02 -2.40 10.06
CA LEU A 123 -18.74 -3.73 9.51
C LEU A 123 -17.53 -3.61 8.58
N LEU A 124 -16.42 -4.28 8.90
CA LEU A 124 -15.16 -4.07 8.18
C LEU A 124 -15.29 -4.30 6.67
N SER A 125 -15.85 -5.43 6.24
CA SER A 125 -15.98 -5.75 4.81
C SER A 125 -16.81 -4.72 4.06
N LEU A 126 -17.84 -4.17 4.69
CA LEU A 126 -18.69 -3.13 4.11
C LEU A 126 -17.90 -1.84 3.90
N GLU A 127 -17.11 -1.42 4.89
CA GLU A 127 -16.31 -0.20 4.78
C GLU A 127 -15.18 -0.33 3.75
N LEU A 128 -14.57 -1.52 3.63
CA LEU A 128 -13.59 -1.82 2.59
C LEU A 128 -14.25 -1.80 1.20
N ALA A 129 -15.44 -2.40 1.05
CA ALA A 129 -16.19 -2.39 -0.20
C ALA A 129 -16.56 -0.96 -0.62
N ARG A 130 -17.08 -0.15 0.33
CA ARG A 130 -17.44 1.26 0.07
C ARG A 130 -16.25 2.05 -0.45
N HIS A 131 -15.09 1.92 0.21
CA HIS A 131 -13.89 2.61 -0.22
C HIS A 131 -13.45 2.16 -1.61
N ARG A 132 -13.49 0.86 -1.90
CA ARG A 132 -13.09 0.35 -3.22
C ARG A 132 -14.01 0.83 -4.34
N ILE A 133 -15.33 0.88 -4.10
CA ILE A 133 -16.31 1.45 -5.04
C ILE A 133 -16.06 2.94 -5.25
N MET A 134 -15.86 3.70 -4.17
CA MET A 134 -15.52 5.12 -4.25
C MET A 134 -14.25 5.35 -5.05
N LEU A 135 -13.18 4.58 -4.78
CA LEU A 135 -11.91 4.68 -5.50
C LEU A 135 -12.08 4.40 -7.00
N PHE A 136 -12.88 3.39 -7.36
CA PHE A 136 -13.20 3.12 -8.76
C PHE A 136 -13.84 4.33 -9.43
N LEU A 137 -14.88 4.92 -8.82
CA LEU A 137 -15.59 6.06 -9.39
C LEU A 137 -14.68 7.28 -9.52
N ASN A 138 -13.87 7.57 -8.50
CA ASN A 138 -12.89 8.64 -8.55
C ASN A 138 -11.87 8.40 -9.67
N LYS A 139 -11.40 7.17 -9.88
CA LYS A 139 -10.46 6.87 -10.97
C LYS A 139 -11.08 6.87 -12.35
N LEU A 140 -12.35 6.51 -12.48
CA LEU A 140 -13.11 6.66 -13.72
C LEU A 140 -13.16 8.14 -14.12
N GLU A 141 -13.36 9.03 -13.15
CA GLU A 141 -13.36 10.48 -13.33
C GLU A 141 -11.97 11.07 -13.58
N ASP A 142 -11.01 10.81 -12.68
CA ASP A 142 -9.62 11.29 -12.77
C ASP A 142 -8.99 10.92 -14.12
N TRP A 143 -9.29 9.72 -14.61
CA TRP A 143 -8.77 9.21 -15.88
C TRP A 143 -9.66 9.55 -17.07
N GLN A 144 -10.77 10.26 -16.87
CA GLN A 144 -11.68 10.70 -17.94
C GLN A 144 -12.11 9.52 -18.84
N LEU A 145 -12.56 8.43 -18.24
CA LEU A 145 -13.00 7.20 -18.92
C LEU A 145 -14.53 7.11 -18.98
N PHE A 146 -15.21 8.26 -19.08
CA PHE A 146 -16.67 8.35 -19.13
C PHE A 146 -17.28 7.83 -20.43
N ASP A 147 -16.46 7.67 -21.46
CA ASP A 147 -16.82 7.21 -22.80
C ASP A 147 -16.78 5.68 -22.95
N LEU A 148 -16.40 4.95 -21.89
CA LEU A 148 -16.47 3.50 -21.90
C LEU A 148 -17.91 3.02 -22.17
N PRO A 149 -18.11 2.06 -23.08
CA PRO A 149 -19.45 1.55 -23.39
C PRO A 149 -20.05 0.84 -22.16
N PRO A 150 -21.38 0.88 -21.96
CA PRO A 150 -22.03 0.21 -20.82
C PRO A 150 -21.73 -1.29 -20.73
N GLU A 151 -21.43 -1.93 -21.85
CA GLU A 151 -21.06 -3.35 -21.96
C GLU A 151 -19.60 -3.62 -21.57
N HIS A 152 -18.81 -2.58 -21.29
CA HIS A 152 -17.43 -2.73 -20.87
C HIS A 152 -17.35 -3.55 -19.57
N PRO A 153 -16.50 -4.59 -19.51
CA PRO A 153 -16.44 -5.48 -18.35
C PRO A 153 -16.26 -4.77 -17.00
N ALA A 154 -15.43 -3.72 -16.96
CA ALA A 154 -15.23 -2.93 -15.74
C ALA A 154 -16.53 -2.28 -15.23
N LEU A 155 -17.39 -1.78 -16.14
CA LEU A 155 -18.66 -1.14 -15.78
C LEU A 155 -19.71 -2.17 -15.32
N GLN A 156 -19.71 -3.37 -15.93
CA GLN A 156 -20.56 -4.47 -15.48
C GLN A 156 -20.16 -4.97 -14.09
N ARG A 157 -18.85 -5.14 -13.84
CA ARG A 157 -18.32 -5.57 -12.54
C ARG A 157 -18.61 -4.57 -11.43
N ILE A 158 -18.44 -3.27 -11.67
CA ILE A 158 -18.77 -2.25 -10.65
C ILE A 158 -20.27 -2.15 -10.39
N ALA A 159 -21.12 -2.28 -11.41
CA ALA A 159 -22.57 -2.31 -11.23
C ALA A 159 -22.97 -3.47 -10.31
N ARG A 160 -22.40 -4.67 -10.55
CA ARG A 160 -22.63 -5.83 -9.69
C ARG A 160 -22.15 -5.61 -8.25
N ALA A 161 -21.00 -4.96 -8.07
CA ALA A 161 -20.50 -4.59 -6.75
C ALA A 161 -21.45 -3.64 -6.01
N GLN A 162 -22.02 -2.66 -6.71
CA GLN A 162 -22.95 -1.67 -6.14
C GLN A 162 -24.29 -2.31 -5.73
N GLU A 163 -24.81 -3.25 -6.52
CA GLU A 163 -26.00 -4.04 -6.18
C GLU A 163 -25.79 -4.80 -4.87
N LEU A 164 -24.75 -5.63 -4.81
CA LEU A 164 -24.42 -6.43 -3.62
C LEU A 164 -24.12 -5.57 -2.39
N PHE A 165 -23.42 -4.44 -2.59
CA PHE A 165 -23.17 -3.47 -1.53
C PHE A 165 -24.47 -2.85 -0.99
N THR A 166 -25.42 -2.54 -1.88
CA THR A 166 -26.74 -2.01 -1.49
C THR A 166 -27.55 -3.06 -0.73
N GLU A 167 -27.54 -4.32 -1.18
CA GLU A 167 -28.16 -5.44 -0.46
C GLU A 167 -27.54 -5.62 0.94
N ALA A 168 -26.21 -5.49 1.07
CA ALA A 168 -25.53 -5.55 2.36
C ALA A 168 -25.94 -4.39 3.30
N LEU A 169 -26.14 -3.19 2.77
CA LEU A 169 -26.53 -2.01 3.55
C LEU A 169 -27.92 -2.11 4.17
N VAL A 170 -28.86 -2.77 3.48
CA VAL A 170 -30.25 -2.91 3.91
C VAL A 170 -30.51 -4.15 4.76
N CYS A 171 -29.49 -4.97 4.99
CA CYS A 171 -29.60 -6.13 5.86
C CYS A 171 -30.04 -5.73 7.29
N PRO A 172 -30.82 -6.59 7.98
CA PRO A 172 -31.23 -6.34 9.36
C PRO A 172 -30.04 -6.14 10.30
N ARG A 173 -30.22 -5.26 11.27
CA ARG A 173 -29.26 -5.00 12.36
C ARG A 173 -29.69 -5.77 13.61
N ASN A 174 -28.72 -6.18 14.41
CA ASN A 174 -28.99 -6.72 15.74
C ASN A 174 -29.44 -5.60 16.72
N ASP A 175 -29.80 -5.97 17.95
CA ASP A 175 -30.21 -5.02 19.00
C ASP A 175 -29.13 -3.97 19.33
N ALA A 176 -27.86 -4.27 19.05
CA ALA A 176 -26.73 -3.35 19.20
C ALA A 176 -26.55 -2.40 18.00
N GLY A 177 -27.40 -2.48 16.97
CA GLY A 177 -27.33 -1.65 15.76
C GLY A 177 -26.29 -2.12 14.73
N GLU A 178 -25.72 -3.31 14.91
CA GLU A 178 -24.64 -3.86 14.09
C GLU A 178 -25.17 -4.79 13.00
N LEU A 179 -24.49 -4.81 11.87
CA LEU A 179 -24.80 -5.72 10.76
C LEU A 179 -24.28 -7.14 11.06
N GLY A 180 -25.05 -8.14 10.62
CA GLY A 180 -24.77 -9.55 10.84
C GLY A 180 -24.02 -10.25 9.71
N ARG A 181 -23.98 -11.59 9.77
CA ARG A 181 -23.22 -12.48 8.87
C ARG A 181 -23.59 -12.29 7.39
N GLN A 182 -24.89 -12.22 7.10
CA GLN A 182 -25.41 -12.02 5.74
C GLN A 182 -24.86 -10.74 5.08
N ALA A 183 -24.85 -9.62 5.80
CA ALA A 183 -24.30 -8.36 5.30
C ALA A 183 -22.78 -8.47 5.06
N HIS A 184 -22.08 -9.24 5.89
CA HIS A 184 -20.65 -9.49 5.73
C HIS A 184 -20.35 -10.27 4.45
N ASP A 185 -21.15 -11.29 4.11
CA ASP A 185 -20.96 -12.10 2.89
C ASP A 185 -21.20 -11.26 1.64
N LEU A 186 -22.32 -10.55 1.59
CA LEU A 186 -22.66 -9.66 0.49
C LEU A 186 -21.59 -8.58 0.30
N ALA A 187 -21.11 -7.97 1.40
CA ALA A 187 -20.07 -6.95 1.34
C ALA A 187 -18.69 -7.50 0.93
N LEU A 188 -18.33 -8.73 1.33
CA LEU A 188 -17.10 -9.38 0.88
C LEU A 188 -17.15 -9.69 -0.61
N THR A 189 -18.28 -10.20 -1.10
CA THR A 189 -18.50 -10.44 -2.52
C THR A 189 -18.46 -9.11 -3.29
N ALA A 190 -19.15 -8.07 -2.81
CA ALA A 190 -19.10 -6.73 -3.40
C ALA A 190 -17.68 -6.17 -3.47
N LEU A 191 -16.88 -6.36 -2.42
CA LEU A 191 -15.47 -5.96 -2.38
C LEU A 191 -14.66 -6.67 -3.48
N ALA A 192 -14.85 -7.97 -3.67
CA ALA A 192 -14.15 -8.72 -4.71
C ALA A 192 -14.48 -8.19 -6.12
N PHE A 193 -15.76 -7.98 -6.42
CA PHE A 193 -16.20 -7.38 -7.69
C PHE A 193 -15.66 -5.96 -7.88
N ALA A 194 -15.64 -5.13 -6.83
CA ALA A 194 -15.12 -3.76 -6.90
C ALA A 194 -13.60 -3.73 -7.12
N VAL A 195 -12.84 -4.69 -6.55
CA VAL A 195 -11.41 -4.83 -6.84
C VAL A 195 -11.19 -5.23 -8.29
N ASP A 196 -11.87 -6.27 -8.77
CA ASP A 196 -11.77 -6.76 -10.14
C ASP A 196 -12.13 -5.68 -11.17
N ALA A 197 -13.21 -4.93 -10.92
CA ALA A 197 -13.58 -3.76 -11.73
C ALA A 197 -12.44 -2.72 -11.80
N GLY A 198 -11.78 -2.45 -10.67
CA GLY A 198 -10.65 -1.52 -10.60
C GLY A 198 -9.44 -1.98 -11.43
N GLU A 199 -9.12 -3.28 -11.40
CA GLU A 199 -8.06 -3.85 -12.24
C GLU A 199 -8.40 -3.70 -13.74
N MET A 200 -9.63 -4.03 -14.13
CA MET A 200 -10.09 -3.86 -15.52
C MET A 200 -10.08 -2.40 -15.97
N LEU A 201 -10.45 -1.46 -15.09
CA LEU A 201 -10.40 -0.04 -15.38
C LEU A 201 -8.95 0.45 -15.57
N ALA A 202 -8.02 -0.05 -14.76
CA ALA A 202 -6.60 0.26 -14.90
C ALA A 202 -6.02 -0.24 -16.22
N ILE A 203 -6.41 -1.46 -16.65
CA ILE A 203 -6.03 -2.01 -17.96
C ILE A 203 -6.58 -1.14 -19.09
N ALA A 204 -7.87 -0.78 -19.07
CA ALA A 204 -8.47 0.08 -20.09
C ALA A 204 -7.78 1.46 -20.18
N SER A 205 -7.44 2.05 -19.03
CA SER A 205 -6.66 3.29 -18.97
C SER A 205 -5.29 3.13 -19.61
N ALA A 206 -4.58 2.03 -19.30
CA ALA A 206 -3.27 1.73 -19.86
C ALA A 206 -3.31 1.49 -21.38
N GLU A 207 -4.30 0.72 -21.87
CA GLU A 207 -4.49 0.47 -23.30
C GLU A 207 -4.75 1.75 -24.09
N ARG A 208 -5.43 2.74 -23.49
CA ARG A 208 -5.64 4.06 -24.11
C ARG A 208 -4.37 4.92 -24.12
N GLN A 209 -3.62 4.94 -23.02
CA GLN A 209 -2.49 5.87 -22.85
C GLN A 209 -1.16 5.35 -23.39
N LEU A 210 -0.93 4.04 -23.34
CA LEU A 210 0.37 3.45 -23.65
C LEU A 210 0.76 3.61 -25.14
N PRO A 211 -0.12 3.40 -26.14
CA PRO A 211 0.24 3.62 -27.55
C PRO A 211 0.66 5.07 -27.83
N GLU A 212 0.00 6.02 -27.18
CA GLU A 212 0.27 7.46 -27.29
C GLU A 212 1.63 7.85 -26.73
N ARG A 213 2.00 7.23 -25.61
CA ARG A 213 3.30 7.39 -24.98
C ARG A 213 4.40 6.75 -25.82
N LEU A 214 4.19 5.53 -26.29
CA LEU A 214 5.19 4.78 -27.06
C LEU A 214 5.46 5.37 -28.45
N SER A 215 4.44 5.94 -29.10
CA SER A 215 4.59 6.65 -30.38
C SER A 215 5.18 8.05 -30.23
N GLY A 216 5.22 8.60 -29.00
CA GLY A 216 5.61 9.97 -28.73
C GLY A 216 4.53 11.01 -29.04
N ARG A 217 3.34 10.60 -29.52
CA ARG A 217 2.23 11.51 -29.85
C ARG A 217 1.79 12.32 -28.63
N ALA A 218 1.70 11.69 -27.46
CA ALA A 218 1.36 12.38 -26.21
C ALA A 218 2.32 13.54 -25.87
N TYR A 219 3.62 13.36 -26.14
CA TYR A 219 4.62 14.42 -25.90
C TYR A 219 4.57 15.52 -26.96
N ALA A 220 4.30 15.17 -28.22
CA ALA A 220 4.10 16.14 -29.29
C ALA A 220 2.88 17.04 -29.01
N GLU A 221 1.74 16.45 -28.65
CA GLU A 221 0.52 17.19 -28.29
C GLU A 221 0.74 18.08 -27.06
N ALA A 222 1.45 17.58 -26.04
CA ALA A 222 1.82 18.39 -24.88
C ALA A 222 2.72 19.58 -25.26
N THR A 223 3.65 19.38 -26.20
CA THR A 223 4.51 20.45 -26.74
C THR A 223 3.70 21.51 -27.46
N GLU A 224 2.76 21.10 -28.33
CA GLU A 224 1.87 22.02 -29.03
C GLU A 224 1.02 22.84 -28.06
N ALA A 225 0.44 22.20 -27.04
CA ALA A 225 -0.34 22.88 -26.01
C ALA A 225 0.52 23.85 -25.18
N PHE A 226 1.76 23.47 -24.85
CA PHE A 226 2.70 24.35 -24.16
C PHE A 226 3.04 25.58 -25.00
N VAL A 227 3.36 25.40 -26.30
CA VAL A 227 3.65 26.49 -27.24
C VAL A 227 2.45 27.43 -27.37
N ALA A 228 1.24 26.88 -27.48
CA ALA A 228 0.02 27.68 -27.55
C ALA A 228 -0.20 28.54 -26.31
N ALA A 229 0.18 28.06 -25.12
CA ALA A 229 0.01 28.76 -23.86
C ALA A 229 1.13 29.77 -23.54
N GLN A 230 2.39 29.42 -23.82
CA GLN A 230 3.58 30.21 -23.45
C GLN A 230 4.13 31.07 -24.60
N GLY A 231 3.74 30.79 -25.84
CA GLY A 231 4.22 31.50 -27.03
C GLY A 231 5.63 31.11 -27.49
N GLU A 232 6.32 30.21 -26.78
CA GLU A 232 7.64 29.70 -27.11
C GLU A 232 7.74 28.18 -26.95
N ALA A 233 8.68 27.56 -27.67
CA ALA A 233 8.92 26.13 -27.58
C ALA A 233 9.67 25.76 -26.29
N PRO A 234 9.32 24.63 -25.64
CA PRO A 234 10.07 24.16 -24.49
C PRO A 234 11.49 23.72 -24.92
N PRO A 235 12.48 23.73 -24.01
CA PRO A 235 13.80 23.18 -24.29
C PRO A 235 13.70 21.73 -24.79
N ALA A 236 14.63 21.35 -25.68
CA ALA A 236 14.65 19.99 -26.23
C ALA A 236 14.77 18.94 -25.11
N GLY A 237 13.82 18.01 -25.04
CA GLY A 237 13.78 16.99 -24.00
C GLY A 237 13.43 17.51 -22.61
N ALA A 238 12.76 18.67 -22.49
CA ALA A 238 12.22 19.11 -21.22
C ALA A 238 10.93 18.37 -20.87
N PRO A 239 10.71 17.97 -19.61
CA PRO A 239 9.39 17.56 -19.15
C PRO A 239 8.36 18.68 -19.36
N ILE A 240 7.17 18.34 -19.83
CA ILE A 240 6.12 19.32 -20.16
C ILE A 240 4.98 19.24 -19.17
N VAL A 241 4.58 20.39 -18.64
CA VAL A 241 3.38 20.56 -17.82
C VAL A 241 2.39 21.40 -18.62
N VAL A 242 1.27 20.80 -18.99
CA VAL A 242 0.17 21.49 -19.66
C VAL A 242 -0.83 21.97 -18.61
N GLN A 243 -1.30 23.21 -18.71
CA GLN A 243 -2.35 23.72 -17.82
C GLN A 243 -3.60 22.85 -17.94
N ASN A 244 -4.17 22.44 -16.80
CA ASN A 244 -5.30 21.49 -16.70
C ASN A 244 -4.99 20.07 -17.20
N GLY A 245 -3.74 19.75 -17.54
CA GLY A 245 -3.29 18.39 -17.80
C GLY A 245 -3.07 17.60 -16.50
N VAL A 246 -3.20 16.28 -16.57
CA VAL A 246 -2.89 15.40 -15.43
C VAL A 246 -1.40 15.09 -15.43
N GLY A 247 -0.66 15.66 -14.47
CA GLY A 247 0.75 15.33 -14.22
C GLY A 247 1.73 16.00 -15.19
N VAL A 248 2.87 15.32 -15.42
CA VAL A 248 3.98 15.79 -16.25
C VAL A 248 4.20 14.82 -17.40
N THR A 249 4.26 15.33 -18.63
CA THR A 249 4.56 14.51 -19.81
C THR A 249 6.05 14.49 -20.04
N MET A 250 6.65 13.32 -19.85
CA MET A 250 8.08 13.12 -20.06
C MET A 250 8.41 12.96 -21.54
N PRO A 251 9.59 13.43 -22.00
CA PRO A 251 10.08 13.16 -23.34
C PRO A 251 10.44 11.69 -23.51
N GLY A 252 9.96 11.10 -24.60
CA GLY A 252 10.32 9.73 -24.98
C GLY A 252 9.69 8.64 -24.08
N ARG A 253 10.16 7.41 -24.27
CA ARG A 253 9.71 6.26 -23.47
C ARG A 253 10.35 6.29 -22.08
N ALA A 254 9.60 5.86 -21.07
CA ALA A 254 10.18 5.59 -19.76
C ALA A 254 11.21 4.46 -19.90
N PRO A 255 12.49 4.68 -19.51
CA PRO A 255 13.49 3.63 -19.59
C PRO A 255 13.19 2.52 -18.59
N MET A 256 13.32 1.28 -19.05
CA MET A 256 13.20 0.10 -18.20
C MET A 256 14.59 -0.41 -17.84
N SER A 257 14.96 -0.31 -16.57
CA SER A 257 16.27 -0.78 -16.10
C SER A 257 16.16 -2.18 -15.46
N CYS A 258 17.21 -2.99 -15.58
CA CYS A 258 17.30 -4.29 -14.91
C CYS A 258 18.49 -4.31 -13.95
N ALA A 259 18.23 -4.68 -12.70
CA ALA A 259 19.28 -4.96 -11.73
C ALA A 259 19.78 -6.39 -11.88
N VAL A 260 21.09 -6.55 -12.05
CA VAL A 260 21.74 -7.86 -12.10
C VAL A 260 22.35 -8.23 -10.76
N SER A 261 22.50 -9.52 -10.49
CA SER A 261 23.40 -9.94 -9.42
C SER A 261 24.85 -9.85 -9.93
N PRO A 262 25.74 -9.12 -9.24
CA PRO A 262 27.15 -9.07 -9.63
C PRO A 262 27.80 -10.47 -9.64
N LEU A 263 27.32 -11.39 -8.79
CA LEU A 263 27.88 -12.74 -8.62
C LEU A 263 27.49 -13.71 -9.75
N ALA A 264 26.37 -13.47 -10.46
CA ALA A 264 25.93 -14.32 -11.57
C ALA A 264 26.26 -13.65 -12.91
N PHE A 265 27.10 -14.28 -13.75
CA PHE A 265 27.48 -13.74 -15.06
C PHE A 265 27.55 -14.87 -16.10
N ASN A 266 26.57 -14.92 -16.99
CA ASN A 266 26.48 -15.92 -18.05
C ASN A 266 25.72 -15.37 -19.26
N ASP A 267 25.80 -16.06 -20.40
CA ASP A 267 25.21 -15.61 -21.66
C ASP A 267 23.68 -15.50 -21.60
N THR A 268 23.00 -16.36 -20.85
CA THR A 268 21.54 -16.31 -20.68
C THR A 268 21.11 -15.00 -20.03
N LEU A 269 21.77 -14.59 -18.94
CA LEU A 269 21.49 -13.33 -18.25
C LEU A 269 21.84 -12.12 -19.12
N LYS A 270 22.99 -12.17 -19.80
CA LYS A 270 23.41 -11.09 -20.72
C LYS A 270 22.40 -10.88 -21.85
N ASN A 271 21.90 -11.96 -22.45
CA ASN A 271 20.89 -11.88 -23.49
C ASN A 271 19.56 -11.34 -22.94
N ALA A 272 19.11 -11.82 -21.78
CA ALA A 272 17.89 -11.34 -21.15
C ALA A 272 17.94 -9.82 -20.86
N VAL A 273 19.04 -9.32 -20.29
CA VAL A 273 19.23 -7.89 -20.03
C VAL A 273 19.23 -7.10 -21.34
N ARG A 274 19.96 -7.57 -22.37
CA ARG A 274 20.05 -6.88 -23.66
C ARG A 274 18.69 -6.76 -24.36
N GLU A 275 17.86 -7.78 -24.26
CA GLU A 275 16.56 -7.83 -24.93
C GLU A 275 15.47 -7.06 -24.17
N ALA A 276 15.56 -6.99 -22.85
CA ALA A 276 14.47 -6.51 -22.00
C ALA A 276 14.75 -5.18 -21.29
N SER A 277 15.90 -4.54 -21.47
CA SER A 277 16.29 -3.36 -20.70
C SER A 277 16.95 -2.27 -21.52
N ASP A 278 16.63 -1.02 -21.17
CA ASP A 278 17.25 0.19 -21.70
C ASP A 278 18.55 0.56 -20.96
N GLU A 279 18.67 0.10 -19.72
CA GLU A 279 19.77 0.44 -18.81
C GLU A 279 20.07 -0.74 -17.87
N LEU A 280 21.35 -0.91 -17.54
CA LEU A 280 21.80 -1.89 -16.56
C LEU A 280 21.98 -1.24 -15.19
N VAL A 281 21.39 -1.80 -14.16
CA VAL A 281 21.69 -1.45 -12.77
C VAL A 281 22.66 -2.49 -12.21
N VAL A 282 23.81 -2.03 -11.74
CA VAL A 282 24.81 -2.87 -11.09
C VAL A 282 24.82 -2.56 -9.58
N PRO A 283 24.32 -3.49 -8.73
CA PRO A 283 24.32 -3.32 -7.29
C PRO A 283 25.72 -3.16 -6.73
N MET A 284 25.90 -2.15 -5.88
CA MET A 284 27.16 -1.83 -5.20
C MET A 284 27.08 -2.14 -3.70
N ASN A 285 26.69 -3.36 -3.34
CA ASN A 285 26.53 -3.74 -1.93
C ASN A 285 27.89 -3.69 -1.22
N TRP A 286 27.97 -3.01 -0.08
CA TRP A 286 29.22 -2.85 0.65
C TRP A 286 29.81 -4.20 1.11
N THR A 287 28.97 -5.11 1.62
CA THR A 287 29.39 -6.48 1.98
C THR A 287 30.08 -7.24 0.84
N ASP A 288 29.67 -7.02 -0.41
CA ASP A 288 30.25 -7.70 -1.58
C ASP A 288 31.51 -7.00 -2.08
N LEU A 289 31.56 -5.66 -1.97
CA LEU A 289 32.66 -4.82 -2.44
C LEU A 289 33.83 -4.77 -1.46
N GLU A 290 33.59 -4.92 -0.17
CA GLU A 290 34.60 -4.95 0.90
C GLU A 290 34.25 -6.02 1.93
N PRO A 291 34.42 -7.32 1.60
CA PRO A 291 34.06 -8.42 2.49
C PRO A 291 34.84 -8.41 3.81
N SER A 292 36.09 -7.95 3.77
CA SER A 292 36.95 -7.68 4.94
C SER A 292 37.39 -6.22 4.90
N GLU A 293 37.61 -5.62 6.08
CA GLU A 293 38.06 -4.22 6.18
C GLU A 293 39.34 -3.98 5.36
N GLY A 294 39.29 -3.03 4.42
CA GLY A 294 40.38 -2.69 3.51
C GLY A 294 40.62 -3.66 2.35
N GLU A 295 39.87 -4.77 2.26
CA GLU A 295 39.99 -5.75 1.19
C GLU A 295 38.88 -5.58 0.15
N TYR A 296 39.20 -4.90 -0.95
CA TYR A 296 38.22 -4.60 -1.99
C TYR A 296 38.09 -5.69 -3.06
N SER A 297 36.85 -5.98 -3.46
CA SER A 297 36.47 -6.96 -4.46
C SER A 297 35.54 -6.34 -5.53
N PHE A 298 36.13 -5.84 -6.63
CA PHE A 298 35.38 -5.21 -7.72
C PHE A 298 35.15 -6.11 -8.94
N ALA A 299 35.86 -7.24 -9.04
CA ALA A 299 35.89 -8.05 -10.26
C ALA A 299 34.49 -8.49 -10.75
N ALA A 300 33.59 -8.83 -9.83
CA ALA A 300 32.24 -9.29 -10.14
C ALA A 300 31.35 -8.18 -10.73
N THR A 301 31.56 -6.95 -10.28
CA THR A 301 30.87 -5.74 -10.71
C THR A 301 31.47 -5.21 -12.02
N ASP A 302 32.80 -5.13 -12.08
CA ASP A 302 33.54 -4.60 -13.24
C ASP A 302 33.24 -5.37 -14.52
N ARG A 303 33.12 -6.70 -14.46
CA ARG A 303 32.76 -7.52 -15.63
C ARG A 303 31.39 -7.16 -16.21
N TRP A 304 30.42 -6.81 -15.36
CA TRP A 304 29.09 -6.41 -15.80
C TRP A 304 29.12 -5.01 -16.42
N ILE A 305 29.85 -4.08 -15.79
CA ILE A 305 30.05 -2.72 -16.32
C ILE A 305 30.77 -2.77 -17.67
N GLU A 306 31.85 -3.55 -17.77
CA GLU A 306 32.62 -3.69 -18.99
C GLU A 306 31.75 -4.25 -20.12
N TRP A 307 31.03 -5.35 -19.86
CA TRP A 307 30.12 -5.93 -20.83
C TRP A 307 29.04 -4.95 -21.28
N ALA A 308 28.40 -4.25 -20.34
CA ALA A 308 27.32 -3.31 -20.64
C ALA A 308 27.80 -2.17 -21.53
N VAL A 309 28.95 -1.58 -21.21
CA VAL A 309 29.51 -0.43 -21.94
C VAL A 309 30.09 -0.86 -23.30
N ARG A 310 30.89 -1.94 -23.34
CA ARG A 310 31.66 -2.30 -24.54
C ARG A 310 30.88 -3.15 -25.52
N GLU A 311 30.05 -4.08 -25.02
CA GLU A 311 29.35 -5.04 -25.87
C GLU A 311 27.87 -4.70 -26.04
N ALA A 312 27.13 -4.48 -24.93
CA ALA A 312 25.69 -4.25 -24.97
C ALA A 312 25.31 -2.81 -25.36
N ARG A 313 26.24 -1.86 -25.18
CA ARG A 313 26.02 -0.40 -25.34
C ARG A 313 24.86 0.11 -24.50
N LEU A 314 24.71 -0.43 -23.29
CA LEU A 314 23.71 -0.01 -22.32
C LEU A 314 24.32 1.03 -21.36
N PRO A 315 23.62 2.11 -21.05
CA PRO A 315 23.93 2.94 -19.89
C PRO A 315 23.97 2.09 -18.62
N VAL A 316 24.79 2.51 -17.66
CA VAL A 316 24.98 1.82 -16.40
C VAL A 316 24.67 2.75 -15.24
N VAL A 317 23.79 2.30 -14.35
CA VAL A 317 23.58 2.90 -13.03
C VAL A 317 24.22 2.00 -11.99
N SER A 318 25.05 2.57 -11.14
CA SER A 318 25.75 1.86 -10.07
C SER A 318 25.27 2.37 -8.72
N GLY A 319 24.85 1.47 -7.83
CA GLY A 319 24.41 1.85 -6.49
C GLY A 319 23.63 0.77 -5.76
N PRO A 320 23.10 1.08 -4.56
CA PRO A 320 23.27 2.35 -3.86
C PRO A 320 24.73 2.58 -3.39
N VAL A 321 25.14 3.84 -3.21
CA VAL A 321 26.49 4.16 -2.70
C VAL A 321 26.64 3.73 -1.23
N VAL A 322 25.55 3.80 -0.47
CA VAL A 322 25.48 3.37 0.93
C VAL A 322 24.12 2.71 1.15
N ASP A 323 24.11 1.52 1.76
CA ASP A 323 22.91 0.80 2.20
C ASP A 323 23.16 0.20 3.58
N PHE A 324 22.41 0.68 4.58
CA PHE A 324 22.50 0.21 5.96
C PHE A 324 21.52 -0.93 6.27
N ALA A 325 20.87 -1.52 5.27
CA ALA A 325 20.13 -2.75 5.48
C ALA A 325 21.05 -3.81 6.10
N PRO A 326 20.58 -4.60 7.09
CA PRO A 326 21.44 -5.55 7.80
C PRO A 326 22.19 -6.56 6.90
N LYS A 327 21.69 -6.82 5.70
CA LYS A 327 22.29 -7.71 4.70
C LYS A 327 23.35 -7.06 3.81
N SER A 328 23.43 -5.72 3.81
CA SER A 328 24.24 -4.92 2.90
C SER A 328 25.46 -4.31 3.59
N VAL A 329 25.53 -4.45 4.91
CA VAL A 329 26.62 -3.96 5.78
C VAL A 329 27.60 -5.11 6.07
N PRO A 330 28.91 -4.91 5.90
CA PRO A 330 29.91 -5.93 6.26
C PRO A 330 29.93 -6.23 7.76
N GLU A 331 30.21 -7.48 8.14
CA GLU A 331 30.25 -7.89 9.55
C GLU A 331 31.34 -7.14 10.35
N TRP A 332 32.48 -6.83 9.72
CA TRP A 332 33.58 -6.12 10.36
C TRP A 332 33.21 -4.70 10.80
N LEU A 333 32.16 -4.08 10.22
CA LEU A 333 31.69 -2.76 10.64
C LEU A 333 31.14 -2.77 12.07
N TYR A 334 30.68 -3.93 12.57
CA TYR A 334 30.18 -4.08 13.94
C TYR A 334 31.22 -3.68 15.00
N ILE A 335 32.51 -3.83 14.70
CA ILE A 335 33.61 -3.44 15.62
C ILE A 335 33.57 -1.94 15.94
N TRP A 336 32.95 -1.14 15.07
CA TRP A 336 32.84 0.32 15.18
C TRP A 336 31.50 0.78 15.78
N GLU A 337 30.67 -0.11 16.36
CA GLU A 337 29.32 0.25 16.84
C GLU A 337 29.30 1.33 17.96
N ASN A 338 30.44 1.55 18.63
CA ASN A 338 30.58 2.42 19.80
C ASN A 338 31.55 3.60 19.62
N ASP A 339 32.10 3.80 18.41
CA ASP A 339 32.99 4.94 18.08
C ASP A 339 32.19 6.16 17.58
#